data_AF-A4GIE0-F1
#
_entry.id   AF-A4GIE0-F1
#
_cell.length_a   1.000
_cell.length_b   1.000
_cell.length_c   1.000
_cell.angle_alpha   90.00
_cell.angle_beta   90.00
_cell.angle_gamma   90.00
#
_symmetry.space_group_name_H-M   'P 1'
#
loop_
_entity.id
_entity.type
_entity.pdbx_description
1 polymer ?
#
loop_
_entity_poly.entity_id
_entity_poly.type
_entity_poly.pdbx_seq_one_letter_code
_entity_poly.pdbx_strand_id
1 'polypeptide(L)'
;MLRRFCMLASLFSALIWLSSCQFFVDGRNESLLVVSAADWAELHQFKEKQRQAKLEANKPQALPGSETISFSNVSDAYLAGCRTLGIVEVHHYGSYDEALILMRNQAHQLAASVIVPLDIYQDQTVSVDDSSRLNFMKGRMLRCPQKPA
;
A
#
# COMPACT_ATOMS: atom_id res chain seq x y z
N MET A 1 -73.31 -8.89 -22.49
CA MET A 1 -71.84 -9.05 -22.58
C MET A 1 -71.04 -7.93 -21.89
N LEU A 2 -71.47 -6.67 -21.96
CA LEU A 2 -70.77 -5.50 -21.38
C LEU A 2 -70.46 -5.60 -19.87
N ARG A 3 -71.42 -6.09 -19.06
CA ARG A 3 -71.27 -6.19 -17.60
C ARG A 3 -70.20 -7.21 -17.15
N ARG A 4 -69.98 -8.27 -17.94
CA ARG A 4 -68.91 -9.26 -17.67
C ARG A 4 -67.53 -8.72 -18.06
N PHE A 5 -67.46 -7.91 -19.12
CA PHE A 5 -66.23 -7.22 -19.52
C PHE A 5 -65.79 -6.17 -18.49
N CYS A 6 -66.70 -5.38 -17.93
CA CYS A 6 -66.36 -4.42 -16.87
C CYS A 6 -65.86 -5.10 -15.58
N MET A 7 -66.44 -6.24 -15.18
CA MET A 7 -65.93 -7.00 -14.03
C MET A 7 -64.51 -7.53 -14.26
N LEU A 8 -64.25 -8.11 -15.43
CA LEU A 8 -62.93 -8.64 -15.77
C LEU A 8 -61.88 -7.53 -15.85
N ALA A 9 -62.23 -6.38 -16.43
CA ALA A 9 -61.34 -5.21 -16.48
C ALA A 9 -61.02 -4.66 -15.09
N SER A 10 -62.01 -4.60 -14.19
CA SER A 10 -61.81 -4.17 -12.80
C SER A 10 -60.93 -5.15 -12.02
N LEU A 11 -61.07 -6.46 -12.26
CA LEU A 11 -60.27 -7.48 -11.60
C LEU A 11 -58.80 -7.43 -12.07
N PHE A 12 -58.58 -7.26 -13.37
CA PHE A 12 -57.24 -7.12 -13.95
C PHE A 12 -56.53 -5.85 -13.46
N SER A 13 -57.24 -4.73 -13.36
CA SER A 13 -56.65 -3.49 -12.84
C SER A 13 -56.30 -3.60 -11.36
N ALA A 14 -57.11 -4.27 -10.54
CA ALA A 14 -56.76 -4.56 -9.14
C ALA A 14 -55.53 -5.47 -9.00
N LEU A 15 -55.41 -6.50 -9.85
CA LEU A 15 -54.26 -7.41 -9.87
C LEU A 15 -52.96 -6.71 -10.28
N ILE A 16 -53.01 -5.80 -11.26
CA ILE A 16 -51.85 -5.00 -11.67
C ILE A 16 -51.41 -4.09 -10.52
N TRP A 17 -52.33 -3.39 -9.87
CA TRP A 17 -52.03 -2.51 -8.74
C TRP A 17 -51.38 -3.23 -7.55
N LEU A 18 -51.79 -4.46 -7.25
CA LEU A 18 -51.20 -5.25 -6.15
C LEU A 18 -49.84 -5.86 -6.51
N SER A 19 -49.52 -6.01 -7.80
CA SER A 19 -48.25 -6.59 -8.27
C SER A 19 -47.09 -5.59 -8.34
N SER A 20 -47.38 -4.29 -8.30
CA SER A 20 -46.38 -3.22 -8.51
C SER A 20 -45.64 -2.76 -7.26
N CYS A 21 -45.99 -3.28 -6.07
CA CYS A 21 -45.26 -2.95 -4.84
C CYS A 21 -44.20 -4.02 -4.53
N GLN A 22 -42.98 -3.84 -5.04
CA GLN A 22 -41.82 -4.57 -4.53
C GLN A 22 -41.46 -4.01 -3.15
N PHE A 23 -41.84 -4.74 -2.09
CA PHE A 23 -41.38 -4.47 -0.74
C PHE A 23 -39.95 -5.00 -0.57
N PHE A 24 -39.01 -4.10 -0.33
CA PHE A 24 -37.67 -4.46 0.15
C PHE A 24 -37.69 -4.49 1.68
N VAL A 25 -37.63 -5.69 2.25
CA VAL A 25 -37.49 -5.88 3.70
C VAL A 25 -36.00 -6.09 3.99
N ASP A 26 -35.38 -5.14 4.67
CA ASP A 26 -34.04 -5.28 5.21
C ASP A 26 -34.14 -5.96 6.58
N GLY A 27 -33.51 -7.13 6.73
CA GLY A 27 -33.57 -7.96 7.95
C GLY A 27 -32.60 -7.53 9.06
N ARG A 28 -31.93 -6.38 8.92
CA ARG A 28 -30.99 -5.87 9.93
C ARG A 28 -31.73 -5.14 11.06
N ASN A 29 -31.30 -5.38 12.30
CA ASN A 29 -31.80 -4.68 13.50
C ASN A 29 -31.13 -3.32 13.76
N GLU A 30 -30.29 -2.85 12.84
CA GLU A 30 -29.51 -1.62 12.98
C GLU A 30 -30.08 -0.49 12.11
N SER A 31 -30.07 0.74 12.63
CA SER A 31 -30.51 1.91 11.87
C SER A 31 -29.55 2.21 10.72
N LEU A 32 -30.07 2.27 9.49
CA LEU A 32 -29.29 2.68 8.33
C LEU A 32 -29.21 4.19 8.22
N LEU A 33 -27.99 4.71 8.08
CA LEU A 33 -27.79 6.08 7.64
C LEU A 33 -27.94 6.13 6.12
N VAL A 34 -29.05 6.68 5.63
CA VAL A 34 -29.23 6.94 4.20
C VAL A 34 -28.50 8.24 3.87
N VAL A 35 -27.41 8.12 3.13
CA VAL A 35 -26.61 9.26 2.65
C VAL A 35 -26.92 9.51 1.18
N SER A 36 -26.91 10.77 0.73
CA SER A 36 -27.05 11.05 -0.69
C SER A 36 -25.84 10.52 -1.46
N ALA A 37 -26.01 10.23 -2.76
CA ALA A 37 -24.90 9.79 -3.60
C ALA A 37 -23.78 10.85 -3.68
N ALA A 38 -24.13 12.14 -3.58
CA ALA A 38 -23.17 13.24 -3.58
C ALA A 38 -22.30 13.23 -2.31
N ASP A 39 -22.92 13.14 -1.14
CA ASP A 39 -22.21 13.08 0.15
C ASP A 39 -21.31 11.83 0.23
N TRP A 40 -21.77 10.70 -0.31
CA TRP A 40 -20.99 9.47 -0.36
C TRP A 40 -19.74 9.63 -1.24
N ALA A 41 -19.88 10.29 -2.40
CA ALA A 41 -18.74 10.60 -3.27
C ALA A 41 -17.73 11.56 -2.61
N GLU A 42 -18.21 12.58 -1.90
CA GLU A 42 -17.36 13.51 -1.17
C GLU A 42 -16.56 12.81 -0.06
N LEU A 43 -17.21 11.95 0.73
CA LEU A 43 -16.56 11.16 1.77
C LEU A 43 -15.43 10.28 1.23
N HIS A 44 -15.63 9.66 0.06
CA HIS A 44 -14.58 8.86 -0.58
C HIS A 44 -13.42 9.70 -1.06
N GLN A 45 -13.69 10.85 -1.69
CA GLN A 45 -12.63 11.78 -2.08
C GLN A 45 -11.83 12.28 -0.89
N PHE A 46 -12.51 12.59 0.22
CA PHE A 46 -11.85 13.00 1.46
C PHE A 46 -10.96 11.90 2.03
N LYS A 47 -11.48 10.67 2.15
CA LYS A 47 -10.71 9.51 2.61
C LYS A 47 -9.49 9.26 1.73
N GLU A 48 -9.64 9.39 0.42
CA GLU A 48 -8.57 9.19 -0.54
C GLU A 48 -7.47 10.25 -0.40
N LYS A 49 -7.84 11.53 -0.26
CA LYS A 49 -6.88 12.61 0.04
C LYS A 49 -6.15 12.37 1.36
N GLN A 50 -6.86 11.92 2.41
CA GLN A 50 -6.23 11.60 3.68
C GLN A 50 -5.27 10.41 3.58
N ARG A 51 -5.65 9.37 2.84
CA ARG A 51 -4.79 8.22 2.54
C ARG A 51 -3.51 8.68 1.86
N GLN A 52 -3.63 9.50 0.82
CA GLN A 52 -2.48 10.03 0.09
C GLN A 52 -1.59 10.89 0.98
N ALA A 53 -2.16 11.80 1.76
CA ALA A 53 -1.40 12.63 2.69
C ALA A 53 -0.65 11.79 3.74
N LYS A 54 -1.29 10.73 4.25
CA LYS A 54 -0.65 9.78 5.17
C LYS A 54 0.49 9.01 4.51
N LEU A 55 0.34 8.60 3.25
CA LEU A 55 1.42 7.93 2.51
C LEU A 55 2.61 8.87 2.31
N GLU A 56 2.37 10.09 1.83
CA GLU A 56 3.43 11.09 1.63
C GLU A 56 4.15 11.43 2.95
N ALA A 57 3.41 11.58 4.06
CA ALA A 57 3.99 11.87 5.36
C ALA A 57 4.85 10.73 5.93
N ASN A 58 4.59 9.47 5.53
CA ASN A 58 5.32 8.30 6.00
C ASN A 58 6.45 7.87 5.04
N LYS A 59 6.74 8.65 4.00
CA LYS A 59 7.87 8.35 3.12
C LYS A 59 9.18 8.39 3.91
N PRO A 60 10.07 7.38 3.75
CA PRO A 60 11.31 7.33 4.47
C PRO A 60 12.22 8.50 4.08
N GLN A 61 12.82 9.12 5.08
CA GLN A 61 13.78 10.20 4.90
C GLN A 61 15.18 9.72 5.27
N ALA A 62 16.18 10.17 4.51
CA ALA A 62 17.58 9.84 4.81
C ALA A 62 18.01 10.50 6.12
N LEU A 63 18.60 9.71 7.02
CA LEU A 63 19.22 10.22 8.23
C LEU A 63 20.49 11.01 7.85
N PRO A 64 20.77 12.15 8.49
CA PRO A 64 22.02 12.87 8.25
C PRO A 64 23.24 11.98 8.47
N GLY A 65 24.14 11.91 7.50
CA GLY A 65 25.33 11.05 7.53
C GLY A 65 25.11 9.64 6.96
N SER A 66 23.87 9.22 6.71
CA SER A 66 23.57 7.92 6.08
C SER A 66 23.99 7.88 4.60
N GLU A 67 24.10 9.03 3.95
CA GLU A 67 24.59 9.19 2.58
C GLU A 67 26.06 8.78 2.40
N THR A 68 26.84 8.79 3.49
CA THR A 68 28.26 8.36 3.47
C THR A 68 28.43 6.85 3.39
N ILE A 69 27.36 6.09 3.65
CA ILE A 69 27.36 4.63 3.59
C ILE A 69 27.38 4.18 2.12
N SER A 70 28.46 3.48 1.77
CA SER A 70 28.67 2.98 0.41
C SER A 70 28.19 1.55 0.23
N PHE A 71 27.74 1.22 -0.97
CA PHE A 71 27.49 -0.17 -1.36
C PHE A 71 28.75 -0.72 -2.03
N SER A 72 29.15 -1.95 -1.67
CA SER A 72 30.28 -2.63 -2.30
C SER A 72 29.91 -4.06 -2.70
N ASN A 73 30.71 -4.62 -3.60
CA ASN A 73 30.59 -6.00 -4.04
C ASN A 73 31.30 -6.94 -3.06
N VAL A 74 30.78 -8.14 -2.85
CA VAL A 74 31.40 -9.20 -2.03
C VAL A 74 32.87 -9.48 -2.38
N SER A 75 33.28 -9.26 -3.62
CA SER A 75 34.64 -9.53 -4.12
C SER A 75 35.60 -8.35 -4.00
N ASP A 76 35.18 -7.22 -3.42
CA ASP A 76 36.04 -6.06 -3.25
C ASP A 76 37.14 -6.34 -2.22
N ALA A 77 38.41 -6.22 -2.64
CA ALA A 77 39.58 -6.45 -1.80
C ALA A 77 39.62 -5.54 -0.56
N TYR A 78 39.01 -4.35 -0.65
CA TYR A 78 38.88 -3.43 0.49
C TYR A 78 38.09 -4.06 1.66
N LEU A 79 37.23 -5.04 1.38
CA LEU A 79 36.44 -5.72 2.41
C LEU A 79 37.28 -6.60 3.35
N ALA A 80 38.52 -6.96 2.98
CA ALA A 80 39.39 -7.81 3.79
C ALA A 80 39.71 -7.21 5.16
N GLY A 81 39.72 -5.87 5.27
CA GLY A 81 39.95 -5.17 6.54
C GLY A 81 38.68 -4.91 7.35
N CYS A 82 37.51 -5.28 6.85
CA CYS A 82 36.24 -4.87 7.45
C CYS A 82 35.71 -5.88 8.48
N ARG A 83 35.12 -5.35 9.56
CA ARG A 83 34.39 -6.14 10.55
C ARG A 83 32.92 -6.26 10.15
N THR A 84 32.38 -7.47 10.20
CA THR A 84 30.93 -7.68 10.05
C THR A 84 30.18 -7.27 11.31
N LEU A 85 29.14 -6.46 11.14
CA LEU A 85 28.26 -6.00 12.22
C LEU A 85 26.96 -6.83 12.28
N GLY A 86 26.49 -7.32 11.14
CA GLY A 86 25.28 -8.13 11.05
C GLY A 86 24.72 -8.17 9.64
N ILE A 87 23.55 -8.77 9.50
CA ILE A 87 22.76 -8.76 8.27
C ILE A 87 21.45 -8.03 8.58
N VAL A 88 21.04 -7.17 7.66
CA VAL A 88 19.79 -6.42 7.73
C VAL A 88 18.94 -6.81 6.53
N GLU A 89 17.65 -6.98 6.78
CA GLU A 89 16.63 -7.25 5.80
C GLU A 89 15.60 -6.10 5.85
N VAL A 90 15.33 -5.50 4.69
CA VAL A 90 14.33 -4.44 4.52
C VAL A 90 13.28 -4.93 3.54
N HIS A 91 12.03 -4.85 3.98
CA HIS A 91 10.83 -5.15 3.21
C HIS A 91 10.03 -3.85 3.11
N HIS A 92 9.92 -3.28 1.91
CA HIS A 92 9.26 -1.99 1.72
C HIS A 92 8.30 -2.01 0.54
N TYR A 93 7.05 -1.64 0.81
CA TYR A 93 6.04 -1.39 -0.21
C TYR A 93 6.17 0.07 -0.67
N GLY A 94 6.72 0.28 -1.87
CA GLY A 94 7.01 1.61 -2.39
C GLY A 94 8.08 1.59 -3.46
N SER A 95 8.86 2.67 -3.56
CA SER A 95 9.94 2.75 -4.56
C SER A 95 11.20 2.00 -4.10
N TYR A 96 12.02 1.60 -5.07
CA TYR A 96 13.34 1.01 -4.80
C TYR A 96 14.26 1.99 -4.04
N ASP A 97 14.20 3.28 -4.36
CA ASP A 97 15.01 4.31 -3.71
C ASP A 97 14.62 4.50 -2.24
N GLU A 98 13.33 4.41 -1.91
CA GLU A 98 12.84 4.43 -0.53
C GLU A 98 13.39 3.25 0.28
N ALA A 99 13.43 2.05 -0.32
CA ALA A 99 14.04 0.87 0.30
C ALA A 99 15.56 1.06 0.52
N LEU A 100 16.27 1.69 -0.42
CA LEU A 100 17.68 2.04 -0.26
C LEU A 100 17.92 3.03 0.89
N ILE A 101 17.04 4.03 1.05
CA ILE A 101 17.10 4.99 2.16
C ILE A 101 16.99 4.24 3.49
N LEU A 102 15.99 3.36 3.62
CA LEU A 102 15.80 2.54 4.82
C LEU A 102 17.03 1.66 5.12
N MET A 103 17.62 1.03 4.09
CA MET A 103 18.85 0.24 4.24
C MET A 103 20.03 1.08 4.74
N ARG A 104 20.26 2.27 4.17
CA ARG A 104 21.32 3.19 4.61
C ARG A 104 21.09 3.71 6.02
N ASN A 105 19.86 4.04 6.38
CA ASN A 105 19.50 4.47 7.72
C ASN A 105 19.81 3.39 8.75
N GLN A 106 19.46 2.13 8.46
CA GLN A 106 19.77 1.02 9.35
C GLN A 106 21.28 0.78 9.46
N ALA A 107 22.01 0.88 8.34
CA ALA A 107 23.46 0.78 8.34
C ALA A 107 24.11 1.89 9.18
N HIS A 108 23.62 3.12 9.07
CA HIS A 108 24.07 4.26 9.85
C HIS A 108 23.83 4.06 11.35
N GLN A 109 22.65 3.57 11.75
CA GLN A 109 22.35 3.26 13.15
C GLN A 109 23.27 2.18 13.74
N LEU A 110 23.72 1.23 12.91
CA LEU A 110 24.70 0.22 13.30
C LEU A 110 26.15 0.75 13.28
N ALA A 111 26.35 2.01 12.88
CA ALA A 111 27.66 2.60 12.63
C ALA A 111 28.51 1.75 11.65
N ALA A 112 27.85 1.21 10.62
CA ALA A 112 28.48 0.63 9.45
C ALA A 112 29.11 1.73 8.60
N SER A 113 29.96 1.33 7.66
CA SER A 113 30.51 2.20 6.61
C SER A 113 30.22 1.67 5.22
N VAL A 114 30.00 0.36 5.10
CA VAL A 114 29.76 -0.34 3.84
C VAL A 114 28.60 -1.32 4.00
N ILE A 115 27.75 -1.39 2.98
CA ILE A 115 26.72 -2.42 2.82
C ILE A 115 27.17 -3.32 1.67
N VAL A 116 27.18 -4.63 1.91
CA VAL A 116 27.41 -5.62 0.86
C VAL A 116 26.07 -6.29 0.55
N PRO A 117 25.47 -6.03 -0.63
CA PRO A 117 24.23 -6.70 -1.03
C PRO A 117 24.41 -8.22 -1.03
N LEU A 118 23.44 -8.93 -0.46
CA LEU A 118 23.37 -10.39 -0.49
C LEU A 118 22.25 -10.85 -1.41
N ASP A 119 21.07 -10.24 -1.27
CA ASP A 119 19.90 -10.57 -2.07
C ASP A 119 19.04 -9.31 -2.23
N ILE A 120 18.61 -9.05 -3.46
CA ILE A 120 17.77 -7.90 -3.81
C ILE A 120 16.76 -8.41 -4.83
N TYR A 121 15.49 -8.31 -4.48
CA TYR A 121 14.40 -8.69 -5.37
C TYR A 121 13.27 -7.67 -5.26
N GLN A 122 12.70 -7.32 -6.41
CA GLN A 122 11.49 -6.53 -6.49
C GLN A 122 10.39 -7.43 -7.03
N ASP A 123 9.26 -7.47 -6.33
CA ASP A 123 8.10 -8.19 -6.83
C ASP A 123 7.63 -7.57 -8.16
N GLN A 124 7.64 -8.41 -9.19
CA GLN A 124 7.23 -8.06 -10.55
C GLN A 124 5.78 -8.45 -10.85
N THR A 125 5.04 -8.99 -9.88
CA THR A 125 3.61 -9.24 -10.05
C THR A 125 2.94 -7.93 -10.47
N VAL A 126 2.23 -7.99 -11.60
CA VAL A 126 1.64 -6.81 -12.25
C VAL A 126 0.51 -6.29 -11.36
N SER A 127 0.84 -5.37 -10.46
CA SER A 127 -0.14 -4.53 -9.79
C SER A 127 -0.43 -3.30 -10.67
N VAL A 128 -1.69 -2.91 -10.73
CA VAL A 128 -2.18 -1.73 -11.47
C VAL A 128 -1.62 -0.42 -10.89
N ASP A 129 -0.98 -0.48 -9.73
CA ASP A 129 -0.40 0.66 -9.02
C ASP A 129 1.07 0.39 -8.65
N ASP A 130 2.00 1.07 -9.34
CA ASP A 130 3.45 0.98 -9.10
C ASP A 130 3.84 1.34 -7.65
N SER A 131 2.97 2.05 -6.91
CA SER A 131 3.20 2.40 -5.50
C SER A 131 3.12 1.22 -4.52
N SER A 132 2.75 0.04 -5.01
CA SER A 132 2.46 -1.15 -4.17
C SER A 132 3.43 -2.31 -4.35
N ARG A 133 4.56 -2.14 -5.07
CA ARG A 133 5.53 -3.22 -5.26
C ARG A 133 6.34 -3.45 -3.99
N LEU A 134 6.45 -4.72 -3.59
CA LEU A 134 7.32 -5.13 -2.50
C LEU A 134 8.77 -5.11 -3.00
N ASN A 135 9.60 -4.31 -2.35
CA ASN A 135 11.05 -4.32 -2.50
C ASN A 135 11.63 -5.09 -1.31
N PHE A 136 12.37 -6.14 -1.60
CA PHE A 136 13.14 -6.90 -0.64
C PHE A 136 14.63 -6.60 -0.84
N MET A 137 15.30 -6.17 0.23
CA MET A 137 16.74 -5.92 0.25
C MET A 137 17.37 -6.59 1.46
N LYS A 138 18.38 -7.42 1.20
CA LYS A 138 19.20 -8.06 2.21
C LYS A 138 20.65 -7.64 2.02
N GLY A 139 21.23 -7.07 3.06
CA GLY A 139 22.60 -6.56 3.02
C GLY A 139 23.38 -6.96 4.26
N ARG A 140 24.65 -7.33 4.06
CA ARG A 140 25.61 -7.49 5.15
C ARG A 140 26.18 -6.12 5.50
N MET A 141 26.06 -5.74 6.77
CA MET A 141 26.54 -4.47 7.30
C MET A 141 27.97 -4.62 7.78
N LEU A 142 28.87 -3.81 7.24
CA LEU A 142 30.31 -3.87 7.53
C LEU A 142 30.82 -2.53 8.05
N ARG A 143 31.73 -2.59 9.02
CA ARG A 143 32.56 -1.46 9.44
C ARG A 143 33.98 -1.65 8.95
N CYS A 144 34.40 -0.76 8.08
CA CYS A 144 35.71 -0.79 7.44
C CYS A 144 36.65 0.25 8.04
N PRO A 145 37.97 0.01 8.04
CA PRO A 145 38.95 1.05 8.31
C PRO A 145 38.82 2.18 7.30
N GLN A 146 39.19 3.41 7.67
CA GLN A 146 39.16 4.52 6.73
C GLN A 146 40.07 4.21 5.53
N LYS A 147 39.58 4.47 4.31
CA LYS A 147 40.41 4.36 3.12
C LYS A 147 41.60 5.32 3.28
N PRO A 148 42.85 4.87 3.05
CA PRO A 148 43.96 5.81 2.94
C PRO A 148 43.63 6.79 1.80
N ALA A 149 43.85 8.08 2.07
CA ALA A 149 43.61 9.17 1.13
C ALA A 149 44.50 9.08 -0.12
#